data_AF-A0A9E0XUR7-F1
#
_entry.id   AF-A0A9E0XUR7-F1
#
_cell.length_a   1.000
_cell.length_b   1.000
_cell.length_c   1.000
_cell.angle_alpha   90.00
_cell.angle_beta   90.00
_cell.angle_gamma   90.00
#
_symmetry.space_group_name_H-M   'P 1'
#
loop_
_entity.id
_entity.type
_entity.pdbx_description
1 polymer ?
#
loop_
_entity_poly.entity_id
_entity_poly.type
_entity_poly.pdbx_seq_one_letter_code
_entity_poly.pdbx_strand_id
1 'polypeptide(L)'
;MKRSTKRLLWISATILLVLGSLGYYGFFLSTNAALELAESFEFRRMRVARVDDQDRFRFFFVTNRAGGGADAPLEERFTAQRAEGLRLGSFDTEIEPSLGLGRWLDASSWFLDEEIKILNVRDLKQVDFVQQIHEMVAASPHRALLVLVHGYRSDFDSALRGTAFLANILDIDAPVMVFDWPGNQGESLRGYRRAQQVATASGADLAEALRLIVHEVRPERLWLVANSMGGQVVVDAFSQLYRDGDFMDVDTEIDQVVLTAPDVDHARFNDEFKTELAALARHTTVYVSSNDRALLI
;
A
#
# COMPACT_ATOMS: atom_id res chain seq x y z
N MET A 1 51.10 46.09 -3.23
CA MET A 1 50.15 45.86 -4.35
C MET A 1 49.70 47.20 -4.94
N LYS A 2 49.93 47.45 -6.25
CA LYS A 2 49.50 48.69 -6.92
C LYS A 2 47.98 48.84 -6.83
N ARG A 3 47.49 50.06 -6.61
CA ARG A 3 46.08 50.42 -6.39
C ARG A 3 45.15 49.92 -7.51
N SER A 4 45.66 49.77 -8.74
CA SER A 4 44.98 49.17 -9.89
C SER A 4 44.70 47.68 -9.71
N THR A 5 45.66 46.90 -9.24
CA THR A 5 45.53 45.44 -8.96
C THR A 5 44.45 45.15 -7.92
N LYS A 6 44.35 46.00 -6.87
CA LYS A 6 43.28 45.87 -5.87
C LYS A 6 41.90 46.11 -6.47
N ARG A 7 41.75 47.12 -7.33
CA ARG A 7 40.48 47.40 -8.03
C ARG A 7 40.08 46.27 -8.96
N LEU A 8 41.03 45.71 -9.70
CA LEU A 8 40.77 44.59 -10.61
C LEU A 8 40.26 43.36 -9.84
N LEU A 9 40.89 43.04 -8.70
CA LEU A 9 40.47 41.92 -7.85
C LEU A 9 39.06 42.12 -7.27
N TRP A 10 38.72 43.33 -6.84
CA TRP A 10 37.37 43.63 -6.35
C TRP A 10 36.33 43.50 -7.47
N ILE A 11 36.62 43.99 -8.66
CA ILE A 11 35.71 43.88 -9.82
C ILE A 11 35.51 42.40 -10.20
N SER A 12 36.58 41.61 -10.26
CA SER A 12 36.48 40.17 -10.56
C SER A 12 35.69 39.41 -9.48
N ALA A 13 35.90 39.73 -8.20
CA ALA A 13 35.14 39.13 -7.11
C ALA A 13 33.64 39.47 -7.19
N THR A 14 33.29 40.72 -7.52
CA THR A 14 31.89 41.13 -7.70
C THR A 14 31.25 40.43 -8.91
N ILE A 15 31.96 40.31 -10.02
CA ILE A 15 31.45 39.59 -11.21
C ILE A 15 31.20 38.12 -10.90
N LEU A 16 32.13 37.46 -10.19
CA LEU A 16 31.96 36.06 -9.78
C LEU A 16 30.78 35.89 -8.83
N LEU A 17 30.57 36.82 -7.91
CA LEU A 17 29.45 36.78 -6.97
C LEU A 17 28.11 36.98 -7.69
N VAL A 18 28.04 37.91 -8.64
CA VAL A 18 26.84 38.14 -9.47
C VAL A 18 26.55 36.93 -10.36
N LEU A 19 27.56 36.35 -11.01
CA LEU A 19 27.40 35.15 -11.84
C LEU A 19 26.99 33.94 -10.99
N GLY A 20 27.57 33.79 -9.79
CA GLY A 20 27.19 32.75 -8.84
C GLY A 20 25.74 32.91 -8.36
N SER A 21 25.32 34.13 -8.03
CA SER A 21 23.93 34.44 -7.64
C SER A 21 22.95 34.22 -8.79
N LEU A 22 23.29 34.60 -10.03
CA LEU A 22 22.45 34.36 -11.21
C LEU A 22 22.37 32.87 -11.55
N GLY A 23 23.47 32.13 -11.43
CA GLY A 23 23.50 30.68 -11.62
C GLY A 23 22.68 29.96 -10.55
N TYR A 24 22.82 30.35 -9.28
CA TYR A 24 22.01 29.84 -8.18
C TYR A 24 20.52 30.14 -8.39
N TYR A 25 20.19 31.39 -8.73
CA TYR A 25 18.81 31.81 -8.97
C TYR A 25 18.18 31.04 -10.15
N GLY A 26 18.89 30.95 -11.28
CA GLY A 26 18.43 30.21 -12.45
C GLY A 26 18.28 28.71 -12.19
N PHE A 27 19.24 28.07 -11.51
CA PHE A 27 19.19 26.65 -11.21
C PHE A 27 18.07 26.32 -10.23
N PHE A 28 17.97 27.03 -9.09
CA PHE A 28 16.97 26.70 -8.07
C PHE A 28 15.54 27.11 -8.46
N LEU A 29 15.31 28.24 -9.13
CA LEU A 29 13.96 28.57 -9.60
C LEU A 29 13.49 27.70 -10.75
N SER A 30 14.37 27.36 -11.70
CA SER A 30 13.98 26.47 -12.79
C SER A 30 13.70 25.05 -12.29
N THR A 31 14.46 24.58 -11.29
CA THR A 31 14.20 23.28 -10.66
C THR A 31 12.92 23.30 -9.83
N ASN A 32 12.66 24.36 -9.05
CA ASN A 32 11.40 24.48 -8.31
C ASN A 32 10.19 24.59 -9.23
N ALA A 33 10.28 25.39 -10.30
CA ALA A 33 9.19 25.48 -11.28
C ALA A 33 9.00 24.19 -12.09
N ALA A 34 10.09 23.46 -12.39
CA ALA A 34 10.01 22.15 -13.02
C ALA A 34 9.49 21.07 -12.07
N LEU A 35 9.79 21.17 -10.76
CA LEU A 35 9.21 20.34 -9.71
C LEU A 35 7.73 20.65 -9.54
N GLU A 36 7.31 21.90 -9.43
CA GLU A 36 5.89 22.28 -9.40
C GLU A 36 5.15 21.84 -10.69
N LEU A 37 5.80 21.90 -11.86
CA LEU A 37 5.23 21.42 -13.12
C LEU A 37 5.17 19.88 -13.17
N ALA A 38 6.15 19.18 -12.61
CA ALA A 38 6.17 17.72 -12.49
C ALA A 38 5.14 17.24 -11.46
N GLU A 39 5.08 17.86 -10.27
CA GLU A 39 4.09 17.62 -9.22
C GLU A 39 2.68 17.90 -9.72
N SER A 40 2.45 19.00 -10.46
CA SER A 40 1.14 19.30 -11.05
C SER A 40 0.74 18.37 -12.21
N PHE A 41 1.67 17.59 -12.77
CA PHE A 41 1.41 16.52 -13.74
C PHE A 41 1.34 15.12 -13.09
N GLU A 42 2.03 14.88 -11.97
CA GLU A 42 2.12 13.58 -11.28
C GLU A 42 0.96 13.29 -10.31
N PHE A 43 0.37 14.28 -9.62
CA PHE A 43 -0.70 14.01 -8.61
C PHE A 43 -2.14 13.92 -9.15
N ARG A 44 -2.33 13.62 -10.45
CA ARG A 44 -3.67 13.70 -11.08
C ARG A 44 -4.45 12.40 -11.19
N ARG A 45 -3.95 11.25 -10.71
CA ARG A 45 -4.66 9.99 -10.91
C ARG A 45 -5.40 9.48 -9.69
N MET A 46 -5.04 9.73 -8.44
CA MET A 46 -5.86 9.25 -7.30
C MET A 46 -7.13 10.10 -7.02
N ARG A 47 -7.89 10.48 -8.06
CA ARG A 47 -9.02 11.41 -7.93
C ARG A 47 -10.18 10.82 -7.17
N VAL A 48 -10.51 9.54 -7.41
CA VAL A 48 -11.60 8.88 -6.69
C VAL A 48 -11.33 8.73 -5.19
N ALA A 49 -10.05 8.62 -4.81
CA ALA A 49 -9.64 8.52 -3.40
C ALA A 49 -9.58 9.87 -2.70
N ARG A 50 -9.57 10.99 -3.44
CA ARG A 50 -9.39 12.33 -2.85
C ARG A 50 -10.62 12.75 -2.03
N VAL A 51 -10.38 13.16 -0.78
CA VAL A 51 -11.42 13.58 0.18
C VAL A 51 -11.68 15.08 0.09
N ASP A 52 -10.62 15.87 -0.06
CA ASP A 52 -10.68 17.33 -0.15
C ASP A 52 -9.50 17.89 -0.96
N ASP A 53 -9.45 19.21 -1.11
CA ASP A 53 -8.41 19.90 -1.87
C ASP A 53 -7.03 19.92 -1.14
N GLN A 54 -6.92 19.41 0.10
CA GLN A 54 -5.70 19.45 0.92
C GLN A 54 -4.85 18.16 0.83
N ASP A 55 -4.81 17.52 -0.35
CA ASP A 55 -4.08 16.28 -0.61
C ASP A 55 -4.36 15.16 0.41
N ARG A 56 -5.64 15.07 0.81
CA ARG A 56 -6.14 13.99 1.64
C ARG A 56 -6.80 12.89 0.83
N PHE A 57 -6.43 11.65 1.13
CA PHE A 57 -6.89 10.47 0.41
C PHE A 57 -7.53 9.46 1.35
N ARG A 58 -8.69 8.93 0.95
CA ARG A 58 -9.42 7.88 1.64
C ARG A 58 -9.07 6.51 1.10
N PHE A 59 -8.82 5.61 2.04
CA PHE A 59 -8.56 4.20 1.81
C PHE A 59 -9.45 3.36 2.73
N PHE A 60 -9.54 2.07 2.41
CA PHE A 60 -10.35 1.11 3.16
C PHE A 60 -9.49 0.05 3.80
N PHE A 61 -9.99 -0.54 4.87
CA PHE A 61 -9.38 -1.72 5.46
C PHE A 61 -10.42 -2.78 5.80
N VAL A 62 -9.98 -4.03 5.71
CA VAL A 62 -10.59 -5.18 6.35
C VAL A 62 -9.53 -5.79 7.25
N THR A 63 -9.86 -6.05 8.51
CA THR A 63 -8.91 -6.65 9.45
C THR A 63 -9.57 -7.73 10.29
N ASN A 64 -8.84 -8.80 10.56
CA ASN A 64 -9.19 -9.83 11.54
C ASN A 64 -8.41 -9.65 12.85
N ARG A 65 -7.85 -8.47 13.12
CA ARG A 65 -7.23 -8.15 14.41
C ARG A 65 -8.29 -7.99 15.50
N ALA A 66 -7.98 -8.55 16.66
CA ALA A 66 -8.69 -8.28 17.91
C ALA A 66 -8.34 -6.89 18.42
N GLY A 67 -9.24 -6.30 19.22
CA GLY A 67 -8.93 -5.09 19.97
C GLY A 67 -10.15 -4.42 20.57
N GLY A 68 -9.94 -3.20 21.04
CA GLY A 68 -10.90 -2.38 21.77
C GLY A 68 -11.89 -1.60 20.90
N GLY A 69 -12.79 -0.88 21.57
CA GLY A 69 -13.80 -0.03 20.94
C GLY A 69 -13.20 1.20 20.25
N ALA A 70 -14.00 1.88 19.44
CA ALA A 70 -13.57 2.97 18.55
C ALA A 70 -12.85 4.16 19.23
N ASP A 71 -13.11 4.39 20.52
CA ASP A 71 -12.54 5.51 21.29
C ASP A 71 -11.15 5.22 21.87
N ALA A 72 -10.66 3.99 21.80
CA ALA A 72 -9.34 3.62 22.32
C ALA A 72 -8.21 4.11 21.39
N PRO A 73 -6.96 4.24 21.89
CA PRO A 73 -5.80 4.45 21.04
C PRO A 73 -5.68 3.38 19.94
N LEU A 74 -5.09 3.73 18.79
CA LEU A 74 -5.05 2.85 17.61
C LEU A 74 -4.44 1.46 17.92
N GLU A 75 -3.38 1.43 18.73
CA GLU A 75 -2.70 0.19 19.17
C GLU A 75 -3.60 -0.72 20.02
N GLU A 76 -4.49 -0.13 20.83
CA GLU A 76 -5.46 -0.87 21.64
C GLU A 76 -6.67 -1.30 20.80
N ARG A 77 -7.05 -0.49 19.81
CA ARG A 77 -8.13 -0.80 18.85
C ARG A 77 -7.77 -1.99 17.96
N PHE A 78 -6.51 -2.13 17.57
CA PHE A 78 -6.05 -3.16 16.63
C PHE A 78 -4.76 -3.82 17.12
N THR A 79 -4.92 -4.86 17.92
CA THR A 79 -3.82 -5.56 18.59
C THR A 79 -3.11 -6.56 17.66
N ALA A 80 -2.06 -7.20 18.18
CA ALA A 80 -1.37 -8.30 17.50
C ALA A 80 -2.10 -9.66 17.61
N GLN A 81 -3.31 -9.73 18.17
CA GLN A 81 -4.07 -10.98 18.23
C GLN A 81 -5.10 -11.04 17.11
N ARG A 82 -5.39 -12.25 16.61
CA ARG A 82 -6.51 -12.49 15.69
C ARG A 82 -7.82 -12.60 16.49
N ALA A 83 -8.90 -12.05 15.96
CA ALA A 83 -10.26 -12.23 16.46
C ALA A 83 -11.07 -13.18 15.55
N GLU A 84 -12.21 -13.63 16.06
CA GLU A 84 -13.24 -14.25 15.23
C GLU A 84 -14.08 -13.15 14.58
N GLY A 85 -14.10 -13.12 13.25
CA GLY A 85 -14.84 -12.15 12.46
C GLY A 85 -14.00 -10.98 11.92
N LEU A 86 -14.57 -10.30 10.93
CA LEU A 86 -13.95 -9.18 10.22
C LEU A 86 -14.41 -7.84 10.79
N ARG A 87 -13.46 -6.92 10.92
CA ARG A 87 -13.74 -5.49 11.10
C ARG A 87 -13.50 -4.77 9.80
N LEU A 88 -14.48 -3.99 9.39
CA LEU A 88 -14.48 -3.23 8.15
C LEU A 88 -14.33 -1.76 8.50
N GLY A 89 -13.63 -0.99 7.67
CA GLY A 89 -13.46 0.42 7.94
C GLY A 89 -12.81 1.22 6.84
N SER A 90 -12.61 2.50 7.15
CA SER A 90 -11.92 3.45 6.29
C SER A 90 -10.93 4.26 7.12
N PHE A 91 -9.90 4.76 6.47
CA PHE A 91 -8.98 5.75 7.02
C PHE A 91 -8.69 6.81 5.97
N ASP A 92 -8.49 8.04 6.42
CA ASP A 92 -8.01 9.12 5.56
C ASP A 92 -6.50 9.26 5.79
N THR A 93 -5.78 9.79 4.81
CA THR A 93 -4.35 10.09 4.95
C THR A 93 -4.05 11.45 4.39
N GLU A 94 -3.09 12.14 4.97
CA GLU A 94 -2.49 13.34 4.42
C GLU A 94 -1.05 12.97 4.02
N ILE A 95 -0.72 13.18 2.75
CA ILE A 95 0.58 12.84 2.18
C ILE A 95 1.31 14.15 1.94
N GLU A 96 2.32 14.44 2.75
CA GLU A 96 3.15 15.64 2.62
C GLU A 96 4.47 15.28 1.92
N PRO A 97 4.57 15.42 0.59
CA PRO A 97 5.83 15.15 -0.11
C PRO A 97 6.87 16.17 0.37
N SER A 98 7.84 15.73 1.18
CA SER A 98 8.91 16.61 1.59
C SER A 98 10.05 16.53 0.57
N LEU A 99 10.79 17.65 0.44
CA LEU A 99 11.85 17.84 -0.54
C LEU A 99 13.07 16.92 -0.27
N GLY A 100 12.93 15.63 -0.61
CA GLY A 100 13.99 14.76 -1.10
C GLY A 100 15.16 14.39 -0.18
N LEU A 101 15.17 14.79 1.10
CA LEU A 101 16.29 14.47 2.00
C LEU A 101 16.28 13.00 2.46
N GLY A 102 15.12 12.37 2.65
CA GLY A 102 15.06 10.96 3.02
C GLY A 102 15.29 9.96 1.88
N ARG A 103 15.38 10.41 0.61
CA ARG A 103 15.92 9.56 -0.47
C ARG A 103 17.36 9.09 -0.19
N TRP A 104 18.06 9.72 0.75
CA TRP A 104 19.44 9.41 1.14
C TRP A 104 19.56 8.59 2.43
N LEU A 105 18.46 8.36 3.15
CA LEU A 105 18.39 7.67 4.44
C LEU A 105 17.18 6.71 4.42
N ASP A 106 17.39 5.42 4.19
CA ASP A 106 16.35 4.37 4.13
C ASP A 106 14.95 4.90 3.76
N ALA A 107 14.80 5.26 2.48
CA ALA A 107 13.68 6.05 2.00
C ALA A 107 12.31 5.44 2.34
N SER A 108 12.23 4.12 2.51
CA SER A 108 11.00 3.43 2.92
C SER A 108 10.56 3.75 4.34
N SER A 109 11.42 3.61 5.34
CA SER A 109 11.01 3.84 6.74
C SER A 109 10.80 5.33 7.02
N TRP A 110 11.69 6.18 6.50
CA TRP A 110 11.56 7.62 6.68
C TRP A 110 10.30 8.20 6.03
N PHE A 111 9.94 7.76 4.81
CA PHE A 111 8.75 8.25 4.11
C PHE A 111 7.46 7.74 4.77
N LEU A 112 7.46 6.49 5.23
CA LEU A 112 6.30 5.91 5.92
C LEU A 112 6.00 6.65 7.24
N ASP A 113 7.04 7.04 7.99
CA ASP A 113 6.88 7.59 9.34
C ASP A 113 6.70 9.13 9.34
N GLU A 114 7.39 9.86 8.46
CA GLU A 114 7.43 11.33 8.49
C GLU A 114 6.49 12.00 7.47
N GLU A 115 6.21 11.36 6.33
CA GLU A 115 5.46 12.01 5.22
C GLU A 115 4.00 11.58 5.09
N ILE A 116 3.60 10.48 5.74
CA ILE A 116 2.23 9.97 5.71
C ILE A 116 1.61 10.15 7.08
N LYS A 117 0.53 10.93 7.18
CA LYS A 117 -0.25 11.05 8.43
C LYS A 117 -1.52 10.24 8.31
N ILE A 118 -1.72 9.29 9.21
CA ILE A 118 -2.98 8.55 9.32
C ILE A 118 -4.01 9.41 10.05
N LEU A 119 -5.15 9.62 9.40
CA LEU A 119 -6.25 10.44 9.89
C LEU A 119 -7.54 9.61 9.92
N ASN A 120 -8.43 9.96 10.84
CA ASN A 120 -9.82 9.50 10.86
C ASN A 120 -10.04 7.98 10.62
N VAL A 121 -9.40 7.11 11.40
CA VAL A 121 -9.63 5.66 11.33
C VAL A 121 -11.02 5.33 11.89
N ARG A 122 -11.94 4.93 11.02
CA ARG A 122 -13.36 4.69 11.32
C ARG A 122 -13.72 3.22 11.08
N ASP A 123 -14.33 2.59 12.08
CA ASP A 123 -15.04 1.33 11.89
C ASP A 123 -16.36 1.60 11.13
N LEU A 124 -16.65 0.78 10.12
CA LEU A 124 -17.83 0.90 9.27
C LEU A 124 -18.69 -0.36 9.39
N LYS A 125 -20.01 -0.18 9.27
CA LYS A 125 -20.91 -1.30 9.06
C LYS A 125 -20.74 -1.81 7.63
N GLN A 126 -21.00 -3.10 7.41
CA GLN A 126 -20.87 -3.72 6.09
C GLN A 126 -21.62 -2.97 4.99
N VAL A 127 -22.85 -2.52 5.25
CA VAL A 127 -23.65 -1.75 4.27
C VAL A 127 -22.94 -0.46 3.87
N ASP A 128 -22.47 0.33 4.86
CA ASP A 128 -21.79 1.60 4.60
C ASP A 128 -20.44 1.39 3.91
N PHE A 129 -19.72 0.32 4.27
CA PHE A 129 -18.45 -0.07 3.68
C PHE A 129 -18.61 -0.45 2.21
N VAL A 130 -19.54 -1.35 1.91
CA VAL A 130 -19.84 -1.78 0.53
C VAL A 130 -20.28 -0.58 -0.31
N GLN A 131 -21.20 0.24 0.21
CA GLN A 131 -21.73 1.38 -0.53
C GLN A 131 -20.62 2.38 -0.90
N GLN A 132 -19.77 2.76 0.06
CA GLN A 132 -18.70 3.72 -0.19
C GLN A 132 -17.70 3.21 -1.24
N ILE A 133 -17.28 1.94 -1.14
CA ILE A 133 -16.36 1.36 -2.13
C ILE A 133 -17.05 1.25 -3.49
N HIS A 134 -18.31 0.80 -3.54
CA HIS A 134 -19.07 0.67 -4.78
C HIS A 134 -19.19 2.02 -5.53
N GLU A 135 -19.47 3.10 -4.82
CA GLU A 135 -19.54 4.46 -5.39
C GLU A 135 -18.19 4.89 -5.98
N MET A 136 -17.08 4.64 -5.28
CA MET A 136 -15.73 4.95 -5.77
C MET A 136 -15.30 4.06 -6.95
N VAL A 137 -15.66 2.77 -6.91
CA VAL A 137 -15.47 1.84 -8.03
C VAL A 137 -16.23 2.36 -9.25
N ALA A 138 -17.50 2.73 -9.11
CA ALA A 138 -18.31 3.25 -10.22
C ALA A 138 -17.76 4.55 -10.81
N ALA A 139 -17.13 5.40 -9.98
CA ALA A 139 -16.47 6.63 -10.42
C ALA A 139 -15.09 6.41 -11.05
N SER A 140 -14.44 5.26 -10.81
CA SER A 140 -13.11 4.97 -11.32
C SER A 140 -13.08 4.65 -12.82
N PRO A 141 -12.07 5.08 -13.60
CA PRO A 141 -12.01 4.84 -15.05
C PRO A 141 -12.03 3.36 -15.47
N HIS A 142 -11.55 2.48 -14.60
CA HIS A 142 -11.46 1.04 -14.85
C HIS A 142 -12.52 0.22 -14.11
N ARG A 143 -13.41 0.88 -13.36
CA ARG A 143 -14.37 0.24 -12.44
C ARG A 143 -13.69 -0.84 -11.59
N ALA A 144 -12.50 -0.48 -11.08
CA ALA A 144 -11.56 -1.39 -10.46
C ALA A 144 -11.51 -1.18 -8.94
N LEU A 145 -11.08 -2.22 -8.22
CA LEU A 145 -10.68 -2.15 -6.82
C LEU A 145 -9.30 -2.78 -6.68
N LEU A 146 -8.37 -2.08 -6.01
CA LEU A 146 -7.08 -2.63 -5.62
C LEU A 146 -7.13 -3.10 -4.17
N VAL A 147 -6.77 -4.36 -3.94
CA VAL A 147 -6.63 -4.97 -2.62
C VAL A 147 -5.16 -5.26 -2.36
N LEU A 148 -4.66 -4.81 -1.21
CA LEU A 148 -3.30 -5.03 -0.76
C LEU A 148 -3.27 -6.01 0.42
N VAL A 149 -2.28 -6.89 0.45
CA VAL A 149 -2.01 -7.80 1.56
C VAL A 149 -0.52 -7.70 1.93
N HIS A 150 -0.24 -7.00 3.03
CA HIS A 150 1.14 -6.79 3.49
C HIS A 150 1.73 -8.06 4.13
N GLY A 151 3.06 -8.04 4.32
CA GLY A 151 3.82 -9.18 4.81
C GLY A 151 3.95 -9.27 6.33
N TYR A 152 4.90 -10.10 6.76
CA TYR A 152 5.28 -10.26 8.16
C TYR A 152 5.82 -8.93 8.74
N ARG A 153 5.66 -8.72 10.06
CA ARG A 153 6.05 -7.52 10.83
C ARG A 153 5.26 -6.24 10.54
N SER A 154 4.12 -6.35 9.85
CA SER A 154 3.16 -5.25 9.80
C SER A 154 2.30 -5.24 11.07
N ASP A 155 2.36 -4.17 11.84
CA ASP A 155 1.29 -3.77 12.74
C ASP A 155 0.21 -3.01 11.96
N PHE A 156 -0.87 -2.60 12.64
CA PHE A 156 -1.99 -1.96 11.95
C PHE A 156 -1.61 -0.61 11.34
N ASP A 157 -0.91 0.25 12.09
CA ASP A 157 -0.52 1.59 11.63
C ASP A 157 0.43 1.53 10.42
N SER A 158 1.44 0.66 10.47
CA SER A 158 2.36 0.41 9.35
C SER A 158 1.65 -0.17 8.13
N ALA A 159 0.63 -1.02 8.31
CA ALA A 159 -0.20 -1.52 7.20
C ALA A 159 -1.00 -0.39 6.53
N LEU A 160 -1.56 0.55 7.30
CA LEU A 160 -2.26 1.72 6.77
C LEU A 160 -1.30 2.65 6.00
N ARG A 161 -0.13 2.96 6.60
CA ARG A 161 0.91 3.79 5.97
C ARG A 161 1.46 3.17 4.70
N GLY A 162 1.77 1.88 4.73
CA GLY A 162 2.24 1.12 3.56
C GLY A 162 1.22 1.09 2.42
N THR A 163 -0.07 1.09 2.76
CA THR A 163 -1.16 1.17 1.79
C THR A 163 -1.22 2.53 1.11
N ALA A 164 -1.17 3.61 1.89
CA ALA A 164 -1.15 4.97 1.36
C ALA A 164 0.11 5.23 0.52
N PHE A 165 1.27 4.74 0.97
CA PHE A 165 2.52 4.81 0.23
C PHE A 165 2.40 4.11 -1.12
N LEU A 166 1.96 2.85 -1.13
CA LEU A 166 1.88 2.09 -2.37
C LEU A 166 0.83 2.66 -3.32
N ALA A 167 -0.33 3.11 -2.81
CA ALA A 167 -1.33 3.80 -3.62
C ALA A 167 -0.75 5.05 -4.29
N ASN A 168 0.02 5.86 -3.54
CA ASN A 168 0.67 7.05 -4.04
C ASN A 168 1.73 6.75 -5.10
N ILE A 169 2.57 5.73 -4.89
CA ILE A 169 3.61 5.33 -5.86
C ILE A 169 3.01 4.69 -7.11
N LEU A 170 1.92 3.93 -6.98
CA LEU A 170 1.23 3.33 -8.13
C LEU A 170 0.43 4.36 -8.94
N ASP A 171 0.02 5.47 -8.31
CA ASP A 171 -0.77 6.56 -8.92
C ASP A 171 -1.97 6.00 -9.71
N ILE A 172 -2.77 5.17 -9.04
CA ILE A 172 -3.94 4.48 -9.62
C ILE A 172 -5.23 5.25 -9.28
N ASP A 173 -6.04 5.57 -10.30
CA ASP A 173 -7.39 6.17 -10.15
C ASP A 173 -8.44 5.12 -9.80
N ALA A 174 -8.25 4.40 -8.70
CA ALA A 174 -9.20 3.41 -8.19
C ALA A 174 -9.22 3.43 -6.66
N PRO A 175 -10.33 3.03 -6.01
CA PRO A 175 -10.31 2.77 -4.58
C PRO A 175 -9.24 1.71 -4.25
N VAL A 176 -8.55 1.93 -3.14
CA VAL A 176 -7.54 1.02 -2.60
C VAL A 176 -7.95 0.57 -1.20
N MET A 177 -7.83 -0.73 -0.96
CA MET A 177 -8.16 -1.36 0.31
C MET A 177 -6.99 -2.25 0.76
N VAL A 178 -6.76 -2.31 2.07
CA VAL A 178 -5.86 -3.29 2.67
C VAL A 178 -6.64 -4.37 3.39
N PHE A 179 -6.30 -5.64 3.14
CA PHE A 179 -6.60 -6.71 4.07
C PHE A 179 -5.44 -6.84 5.05
N ASP A 180 -5.66 -6.37 6.27
CA ASP A 180 -4.68 -6.43 7.35
C ASP A 180 -4.90 -7.69 8.20
N TRP A 181 -3.79 -8.35 8.54
CA TRP A 181 -3.75 -9.53 9.38
C TRP A 181 -2.64 -9.37 10.44
N PRO A 182 -2.73 -10.04 11.61
CA PRO A 182 -1.76 -9.89 12.70
C PRO A 182 -0.37 -10.48 12.41
N GLY A 183 0.38 -9.87 11.49
CA GLY A 183 1.74 -10.26 11.10
C GLY A 183 2.84 -9.88 12.09
N ASN A 184 2.54 -9.06 13.10
CA ASN A 184 3.49 -8.61 14.12
C ASN A 184 3.57 -9.57 15.33
N GLN A 185 3.91 -10.84 15.10
CA GLN A 185 4.02 -11.87 16.15
C GLN A 185 5.37 -11.91 16.90
N GLY A 186 6.10 -10.78 16.90
CA GLY A 186 7.44 -10.64 17.50
C GLY A 186 8.56 -11.18 16.60
N GLU A 187 9.78 -10.68 16.77
CA GLU A 187 10.87 -10.79 15.78
C GLU A 187 11.65 -12.12 15.78
N SER A 188 11.46 -12.95 16.80
CA SER A 188 12.18 -14.22 16.95
C SER A 188 11.73 -15.28 15.94
N LEU A 189 12.51 -16.35 15.76
CA LEU A 189 12.09 -17.53 14.97
C LEU A 189 10.75 -18.12 15.43
N ARG A 190 10.46 -18.07 16.74
CA ARG A 190 9.17 -18.50 17.28
C ARG A 190 8.05 -17.56 16.85
N GLY A 191 8.33 -16.26 16.84
CA GLY A 191 7.39 -15.24 16.36
C GLY A 191 7.12 -15.38 14.86
N TYR A 192 8.14 -15.63 14.05
CA TYR A 192 7.97 -15.91 12.62
C TYR A 192 7.08 -17.14 12.35
N ARG A 193 7.32 -18.28 13.03
CA ARG A 193 6.45 -19.46 12.91
C ARG A 193 5.01 -19.18 13.36
N ARG A 194 4.84 -18.39 14.42
CA ARG A 194 3.52 -17.96 14.88
C ARG A 194 2.84 -17.07 13.84
N ALA A 195 3.57 -16.16 13.21
CA ALA A 195 3.05 -15.34 12.12
C ALA A 195 2.62 -16.21 10.94
N GLN A 196 3.39 -17.24 10.57
CA GLN A 196 3.00 -18.17 9.51
C GLN A 196 1.69 -18.91 9.83
N GLN A 197 1.52 -19.37 11.08
CA GLN A 197 0.26 -19.99 11.53
C GLN A 197 -0.91 -19.01 11.47
N VAL A 198 -0.70 -17.75 11.90
CA VAL A 198 -1.71 -16.70 11.82
C VAL A 198 -2.03 -16.38 10.36
N ALA A 199 -1.04 -16.29 9.47
CA ALA A 199 -1.21 -16.03 8.04
C ALA A 199 -2.09 -17.09 7.38
N THR A 200 -1.81 -18.38 7.63
CA THR A 200 -2.64 -19.49 7.13
C THR A 200 -4.07 -19.42 7.68
N ALA A 201 -4.24 -19.12 8.96
CA ALA A 201 -5.58 -18.95 9.54
C ALA A 201 -6.32 -17.74 8.94
N SER A 202 -5.60 -16.65 8.65
CA SER A 202 -6.13 -15.43 8.04
C SER A 202 -6.57 -15.62 6.58
N GLY A 203 -6.14 -16.68 5.90
CA GLY A 203 -6.60 -17.00 4.54
C GLY A 203 -8.12 -17.17 4.46
N ALA A 204 -8.75 -17.79 5.46
CA ALA A 204 -10.21 -17.93 5.50
C ALA A 204 -10.93 -16.58 5.64
N ASP A 205 -10.36 -15.66 6.42
CA ASP A 205 -10.91 -14.32 6.63
C ASP A 205 -10.74 -13.45 5.36
N LEU A 206 -9.62 -13.59 4.64
CA LEU A 206 -9.43 -12.94 3.34
C LEU A 206 -10.40 -13.51 2.30
N ALA A 207 -10.65 -14.82 2.29
CA ALA A 207 -11.65 -15.42 1.40
C ALA A 207 -13.06 -14.85 1.67
N GLU A 208 -13.44 -14.65 2.93
CA GLU A 208 -14.69 -13.98 3.30
C GLU A 208 -14.73 -12.53 2.79
N ALA A 209 -13.64 -11.76 2.96
CA ALA A 209 -13.54 -10.40 2.45
C ALA A 209 -13.65 -10.35 0.91
N LEU A 210 -13.00 -11.27 0.19
CA LEU A 210 -13.06 -11.36 -1.27
C LEU A 210 -14.48 -11.73 -1.75
N ARG A 211 -15.19 -12.61 -1.04
CA ARG A 211 -16.61 -12.91 -1.34
C ARG A 211 -17.49 -11.67 -1.17
N LEU A 212 -17.33 -10.93 -0.08
CA LEU A 212 -18.05 -9.68 0.14
C LEU A 212 -17.81 -8.69 -1.02
N ILE A 213 -16.55 -8.53 -1.44
CA ILE A 213 -16.17 -7.64 -2.53
C ILE A 213 -16.79 -8.09 -3.86
N VAL A 214 -16.62 -9.36 -4.23
CA VAL A 214 -17.09 -9.88 -5.51
C VAL A 214 -18.62 -9.84 -5.61
N HIS A 215 -19.33 -10.17 -4.52
CA HIS A 215 -20.80 -10.25 -4.54
C HIS A 215 -21.53 -8.94 -4.27
N GLU A 216 -20.98 -8.06 -3.43
CA GLU A 216 -21.68 -6.85 -2.97
C GLU A 216 -21.08 -5.56 -3.57
N VAL A 217 -19.74 -5.45 -3.65
CA VAL A 217 -19.09 -4.29 -4.28
C VAL A 217 -19.14 -4.40 -5.80
N ARG A 218 -18.93 -5.60 -6.35
CA ARG A 218 -18.98 -5.92 -7.79
C ARG A 218 -18.11 -5.02 -8.68
N PRO A 219 -16.79 -4.94 -8.42
CA PRO A 219 -15.89 -4.28 -9.37
C PRO A 219 -15.83 -5.05 -10.69
N GLU A 220 -15.65 -4.35 -11.81
CA GLU A 220 -15.38 -5.00 -13.10
C GLU A 220 -13.95 -5.58 -13.14
N ARG A 221 -13.05 -5.01 -12.35
CA ARG A 221 -11.67 -5.48 -12.20
C ARG A 221 -11.27 -5.52 -10.74
N LEU A 222 -10.92 -6.71 -10.25
CA LEU A 222 -10.32 -6.87 -8.93
C LEU A 222 -8.82 -7.11 -9.11
N TRP A 223 -8.01 -6.22 -8.54
CA TRP A 223 -6.55 -6.36 -8.50
C TRP A 223 -6.11 -6.69 -7.09
N LEU A 224 -5.22 -7.66 -6.96
CA LEU A 224 -4.70 -8.12 -5.68
C LEU A 224 -3.17 -8.05 -5.71
N VAL A 225 -2.58 -7.38 -4.73
CA VAL A 225 -1.12 -7.32 -4.58
C VAL A 225 -0.77 -7.82 -3.19
N ALA A 226 0.12 -8.80 -3.11
CA ALA A 226 0.56 -9.36 -1.84
C ALA A 226 2.08 -9.47 -1.76
N ASN A 227 2.62 -9.13 -0.59
CA ASN A 227 4.06 -9.13 -0.34
C ASN A 227 4.46 -10.14 0.72
N SER A 228 5.57 -10.87 0.50
CA SER A 228 6.14 -11.81 1.47
C SER A 228 5.09 -12.78 2.02
N MET A 229 4.93 -12.86 3.34
CA MET A 229 3.97 -13.72 4.01
C MET A 229 2.49 -13.35 3.73
N GLY A 230 2.22 -12.16 3.19
CA GLY A 230 0.90 -11.84 2.63
C GLY A 230 0.55 -12.74 1.44
N GLY A 231 1.57 -13.24 0.72
CA GLY A 231 1.39 -14.26 -0.32
C GLY A 231 0.81 -15.56 0.24
N GLN A 232 1.24 -15.99 1.43
CA GLN A 232 0.67 -17.17 2.12
C GLN A 232 -0.82 -16.97 2.42
N VAL A 233 -1.21 -15.79 2.89
CA VAL A 233 -2.62 -15.43 3.15
C VAL A 233 -3.44 -15.52 1.86
N VAL A 234 -2.91 -14.99 0.74
CA VAL A 234 -3.59 -15.03 -0.57
C VAL A 234 -3.78 -16.46 -1.06
N VAL A 235 -2.75 -17.30 -1.04
CA VAL A 235 -2.87 -18.67 -1.57
C VAL A 235 -3.80 -19.53 -0.71
N ASP A 236 -3.78 -19.39 0.61
CA ASP A 236 -4.72 -20.09 1.47
C ASP A 236 -6.17 -19.56 1.28
N ALA A 237 -6.35 -18.26 1.01
CA ALA A 237 -7.66 -17.71 0.65
C ALA A 237 -8.18 -18.26 -0.69
N PHE A 238 -7.33 -18.32 -1.70
CA PHE A 238 -7.66 -18.90 -3.01
C PHE A 238 -8.03 -20.38 -2.86
N SER A 239 -7.35 -21.12 -2.00
CA SER A 239 -7.69 -22.51 -1.72
C SER A 239 -9.08 -22.67 -1.08
N GLN A 240 -9.52 -21.72 -0.26
CA GLN A 240 -10.89 -21.70 0.28
C GLN A 240 -11.90 -21.37 -0.82
N LEU A 241 -11.64 -20.34 -1.63
CA LEU A 241 -12.53 -19.90 -2.71
C LEU A 241 -12.66 -20.95 -3.82
N TYR A 242 -11.57 -21.65 -4.17
CA TYR A 242 -11.56 -22.69 -5.19
C TYR A 242 -12.43 -23.90 -4.82
N ARG A 243 -12.60 -24.16 -3.51
CA ARG A 243 -13.49 -25.21 -3.00
C ARG A 243 -14.94 -24.74 -2.87
N ASP A 244 -15.18 -23.44 -2.98
CA ASP A 244 -16.51 -22.83 -2.91
C ASP A 244 -17.14 -22.79 -4.31
N GLY A 245 -18.06 -23.72 -4.57
CA GLY A 245 -18.72 -23.84 -5.87
C GLY A 245 -19.46 -22.57 -6.29
N ASP A 246 -20.03 -21.83 -5.33
CA ASP A 246 -20.77 -20.60 -5.62
C ASP A 246 -19.84 -19.48 -6.12
N PHE A 247 -18.57 -19.47 -5.68
CA PHE A 247 -17.58 -18.48 -6.14
C PHE A 247 -17.03 -18.82 -7.53
N MET A 248 -16.96 -20.11 -7.89
CA MET A 248 -16.52 -20.54 -9.22
C MET A 248 -17.52 -20.18 -10.33
N ASP A 249 -18.80 -20.07 -9.97
CA ASP A 249 -19.89 -19.77 -10.91
C ASP A 249 -20.06 -18.26 -11.17
N VAL A 250 -19.31 -17.39 -10.48
CA VAL A 250 -19.36 -15.95 -10.69
C VAL A 250 -18.50 -15.60 -11.91
N ASP A 251 -19.08 -14.93 -12.91
CA ASP A 251 -18.36 -14.39 -14.09
C ASP A 251 -17.26 -13.35 -13.76
N THR A 252 -17.08 -13.02 -12.48
CA THR A 252 -16.08 -12.07 -11.98
C THR A 252 -14.84 -12.82 -11.47
N GLU A 253 -13.97 -13.19 -12.40
CA GLU A 253 -12.61 -13.64 -12.09
C GLU A 253 -11.77 -12.47 -11.51
N ILE A 254 -10.81 -12.77 -10.64
CA ILE A 254 -9.81 -11.80 -10.18
C ILE A 254 -8.93 -11.42 -11.38
N ASP A 255 -8.91 -10.15 -11.77
CA ASP A 255 -8.27 -9.72 -13.03
C ASP A 255 -6.75 -9.85 -12.96
N GLN A 256 -6.14 -9.43 -11.86
CA GLN A 256 -4.69 -9.48 -11.66
C GLN A 256 -4.34 -9.86 -10.23
N VAL A 257 -3.42 -10.81 -10.09
CA VAL A 257 -2.74 -11.12 -8.82
C VAL A 257 -1.25 -10.86 -8.98
N VAL A 258 -0.69 -9.98 -8.16
CA VAL A 258 0.75 -9.70 -8.13
C VAL A 258 1.31 -10.16 -6.78
N LEU A 259 2.25 -11.10 -6.84
CA LEU A 259 2.96 -11.60 -5.67
C LEU A 259 4.40 -11.08 -5.68
N THR A 260 4.79 -10.34 -4.64
CA THR A 260 6.16 -9.83 -4.48
C THR A 260 6.87 -10.60 -3.37
N ALA A 261 7.98 -11.24 -3.72
CA ALA A 261 8.74 -12.11 -2.83
C ALA A 261 7.86 -13.07 -1.99
N PRO A 262 6.88 -13.79 -2.59
CA PRO A 262 5.90 -14.55 -1.81
C PRO A 262 6.57 -15.64 -0.98
N ASP A 263 6.29 -15.62 0.32
CA ASP A 263 6.75 -16.62 1.29
C ASP A 263 5.71 -17.74 1.36
N VAL A 264 5.78 -18.63 0.37
CA VAL A 264 4.85 -19.76 0.18
C VAL A 264 5.66 -21.02 -0.01
N ASP A 265 5.25 -22.11 0.64
CA ASP A 265 5.90 -23.42 0.49
C ASP A 265 5.92 -23.88 -0.98
N HIS A 266 7.11 -24.18 -1.50
CA HIS A 266 7.32 -24.54 -2.90
C HIS A 266 6.59 -25.83 -3.32
N ALA A 267 6.51 -26.82 -2.44
CA ALA A 267 5.81 -28.08 -2.76
C ALA A 267 4.30 -27.82 -2.85
N ARG A 268 3.72 -27.14 -1.84
CA ARG A 268 2.30 -26.74 -1.88
C ARG A 268 1.99 -25.84 -3.08
N PHE A 269 2.90 -24.94 -3.45
CA PHE A 269 2.70 -24.10 -4.62
C PHE A 269 2.56 -24.92 -5.91
N ASN A 270 3.45 -25.89 -6.13
CA ASN A 270 3.41 -26.72 -7.33
C ASN A 270 2.24 -27.69 -7.35
N ASP A 271 1.91 -28.28 -6.21
CA ASP A 271 0.92 -29.35 -6.11
C ASP A 271 -0.51 -28.82 -6.01
N GLU A 272 -0.70 -27.63 -5.43
CA GLU A 272 -2.02 -27.07 -5.12
C GLU A 272 -2.17 -25.65 -5.72
N PHE A 273 -1.44 -24.68 -5.17
CA PHE A 273 -1.78 -23.26 -5.33
C PHE A 273 -1.67 -22.74 -6.75
N LYS A 274 -0.74 -23.26 -7.56
CA LYS A 274 -0.62 -22.86 -8.96
C LYS A 274 -1.91 -23.11 -9.74
N THR A 275 -2.58 -24.24 -9.48
CA THR A 275 -3.84 -24.59 -10.16
C THR A 275 -4.98 -23.70 -9.66
N GLU A 276 -5.06 -23.49 -8.35
CA GLU A 276 -6.09 -22.65 -7.73
C GLU A 276 -5.97 -21.18 -8.17
N LEU A 277 -4.75 -20.63 -8.22
CA LEU A 277 -4.46 -19.31 -8.76
C LEU A 277 -4.88 -19.18 -10.22
N ALA A 278 -4.54 -20.17 -11.06
CA ALA A 278 -4.89 -20.17 -12.48
C ALA A 278 -6.40 -20.32 -12.73
N ALA A 279 -7.15 -20.93 -11.80
CA ALA A 279 -8.59 -21.06 -11.88
C ALA A 279 -9.33 -19.79 -11.46
N LEU A 280 -8.75 -19.03 -10.52
CA LEU A 280 -9.39 -17.88 -9.88
C LEU A 280 -8.95 -16.52 -10.42
N ALA A 281 -7.74 -16.45 -10.98
CA ALA A 281 -7.16 -15.22 -11.50
C ALA A 281 -6.89 -15.32 -13.00
N ARG A 282 -7.30 -14.30 -13.76
CA ARG A 282 -6.99 -14.17 -15.20
C ARG A 282 -5.49 -14.09 -15.45
N HIS A 283 -4.79 -13.39 -14.58
CA HIS A 283 -3.37 -13.12 -14.69
C HIS A 283 -2.69 -13.17 -13.33
N THR A 284 -1.54 -13.83 -13.26
CA THR A 284 -0.69 -13.86 -12.07
C THR A 284 0.72 -13.43 -12.44
N THR A 285 1.26 -12.44 -11.74
CA THR A 285 2.63 -11.96 -11.88
C THR A 285 3.38 -12.21 -10.58
N VAL A 286 4.56 -12.84 -10.67
CA VAL A 286 5.39 -13.14 -9.50
C VAL A 286 6.75 -12.46 -9.64
N TYR A 287 7.06 -11.57 -8.71
CA TYR A 287 8.38 -10.94 -8.59
C TYR A 287 9.18 -11.64 -7.51
N VAL A 288 10.33 -12.21 -7.89
CA VAL A 288 11.26 -12.89 -6.97
C VAL A 288 12.69 -12.46 -7.27
N SER A 289 13.54 -12.47 -6.25
CA SER A 289 14.97 -12.17 -6.37
C SER A 289 15.79 -13.39 -5.96
N SER A 290 16.76 -13.78 -6.80
CA SER A 290 17.70 -14.87 -6.47
C SER A 290 18.57 -14.56 -5.25
N ASN A 291 18.64 -13.29 -4.84
CA ASN A 291 19.41 -12.83 -3.68
C ASN A 291 18.55 -12.67 -2.42
N ASP A 292 17.25 -12.99 -2.47
CA ASP A 292 16.39 -12.92 -1.31
C ASP A 292 16.67 -14.09 -0.37
N ARG A 293 17.48 -13.82 0.65
CA ARG A 293 17.85 -14.83 1.66
C ARG A 293 16.69 -15.25 2.54
N ALA A 294 15.62 -14.45 2.65
CA ALA A 294 14.48 -14.80 3.49
C ALA A 294 13.68 -15.96 2.87
N LEU A 295 13.61 -16.04 1.54
CA LEU A 295 12.93 -17.12 0.81
C LEU A 295 13.79 -18.39 0.62
N LEU A 296 15.06 -18.37 1.04
CA LEU A 296 15.99 -19.49 0.90
C LEU A 296 16.11 -20.35 2.17
N ILE A 297 15.44 -19.96 3.25
CA ILE A 297 15.51 -20.60 4.58
C ILE A 297 14.25 -21.42 4.82
#